data_AF-A0A8H7CC00-F1
#
_entry.id   AF-A0A8H7CC00-F1
#
_cell.length_a   1.000
_cell.length_b   1.000
_cell.length_c   1.000
_cell.angle_alpha   90.00
_cell.angle_beta   90.00
_cell.angle_gamma   90.00
#
_symmetry.space_group_name_H-M   'P 1'
#
loop_
_entity.id
_entity.type
_entity.pdbx_description
1 polymer ?
#
loop_
_entity_poly.entity_id
_entity_poly.type
_entity_poly.pdbx_seq_one_letter_code
_entity_poly.pdbx_strand_id
1 'polypeptide(L)'
;MAHYLPDYDPFEAIAMYGEDGDTSIGDTTLERIDSNAQHDVEMESEVKGDAGATYVVVDTNVLLGKLTMLQRFVEDLKRASAKLEATVLLIIPGAVLNELDKQKSDKDRGWFARRASEWMAQRVKENPRLLRCQRNNETQKESGNWRTRFRGEILSDRNNDNLILDCAMYFNRLPGRTCLCSLDRNLCTEAESEQIRTISPSSGHDLARFLFGHDMGAFQGHHADYTGMDCIEQDTQDDGMDVDDDSRISLQEAADLLHIQVIDHFTRLLVLLVARIGGSDLDDPGTADGGTSASRYAPKWKQCNKPRHEWDAADCLEYLDNRQKLARTNPRLDLFLSKPYSTPGSRTGKEWSYEAWQTALQTLGGIGETWKEEGITEDVEQVVLHRNLVFGRRVAAAE
;
A
#
# COMPACT_ATOMS: atom_id res chain seq x y z
N MET A 1 -54.02 31.20 -5.74
CA MET A 1 -53.76 29.88 -6.35
C MET A 1 -52.62 30.07 -7.32
N ALA A 2 -51.58 29.23 -7.24
CA ALA A 2 -50.24 29.32 -7.84
C ALA A 2 -49.16 29.83 -6.87
N HIS A 3 -48.52 28.86 -6.21
CA HIS A 3 -47.27 28.98 -5.47
C HIS A 3 -46.12 29.25 -6.45
N TYR A 4 -45.32 30.27 -6.18
CA TYR A 4 -43.99 30.46 -6.77
C TYR A 4 -42.95 30.18 -5.67
N LEU A 5 -42.23 29.07 -5.83
CA LEU A 5 -40.98 28.81 -5.13
C LEU A 5 -39.88 29.62 -5.83
N PRO A 6 -38.99 30.31 -5.09
CA PRO A 6 -37.79 30.88 -5.68
C PRO A 6 -36.71 29.81 -5.89
N ASP A 7 -35.94 30.05 -6.95
CA ASP A 7 -34.89 29.22 -7.52
C ASP A 7 -33.87 28.70 -6.50
N TYR A 8 -33.59 27.40 -6.59
CA TYR A 8 -32.51 26.72 -5.90
C TYR A 8 -31.25 26.86 -6.76
N ASP A 9 -30.29 27.67 -6.30
CA ASP A 9 -28.96 27.81 -6.90
C ASP A 9 -28.10 26.57 -6.53
N PRO A 10 -27.62 25.76 -7.50
CA PRO A 10 -26.82 24.57 -7.20
C PRO A 10 -25.36 24.86 -6.79
N PHE A 11 -24.94 26.12 -6.67
CA PHE A 11 -23.52 26.46 -6.44
C PHE A 11 -23.16 26.98 -5.04
N GLU A 12 -24.05 26.87 -4.05
CA GLU A 12 -23.82 27.40 -2.69
C GLU A 12 -23.70 26.35 -1.57
N ALA A 13 -23.16 25.16 -1.87
CA ALA A 13 -22.88 24.14 -0.85
C ALA A 13 -21.60 23.31 -1.12
N ILE A 14 -20.44 23.96 -1.16
CA ILE A 14 -19.15 23.30 -0.87
C ILE A 14 -18.46 24.09 0.25
N ALA A 15 -19.18 24.21 1.36
CA ALA A 15 -18.60 24.36 2.69
C ALA A 15 -18.73 22.99 3.36
N MET A 16 -17.88 22.05 2.97
CA MET A 16 -17.75 20.72 3.57
C MET A 16 -16.33 20.54 4.12
N TYR A 17 -15.86 21.53 4.88
CA TYR A 17 -14.83 21.33 5.90
C TYR A 17 -15.53 21.51 7.24
N GLY A 18 -16.09 20.40 7.72
CA GLY A 18 -16.74 20.30 9.02
C GLY A 18 -16.59 18.88 9.51
N GLU A 19 -15.68 18.71 10.47
CA GLU A 19 -15.84 17.83 11.63
C GLU A 19 -16.35 16.41 11.34
N ASP A 20 -15.45 15.52 10.90
CA ASP A 20 -15.56 14.11 11.27
C ASP A 20 -14.60 13.87 12.44
N GLY A 21 -15.20 13.76 13.62
CA GLY A 21 -14.53 13.35 14.85
C GLY A 21 -14.16 11.86 14.83
N ASP A 22 -13.07 11.56 15.56
CA ASP A 22 -12.81 10.27 16.21
C ASP A 22 -12.73 9.01 15.32
N THR A 23 -12.28 9.14 14.07
CA THR A 23 -12.01 7.99 13.21
C THR A 23 -10.52 7.68 13.10
N SER A 24 -10.14 6.46 13.48
CA SER A 24 -8.78 5.91 13.33
C SER A 24 -8.34 5.93 11.85
N ILE A 25 -7.06 6.27 11.61
CA ILE A 25 -6.46 6.36 10.26
C ILE A 25 -6.62 5.04 9.46
N GLY A 26 -6.64 3.88 10.13
CA GLY A 26 -6.66 2.56 9.48
C GLY A 26 -8.01 2.13 8.88
N ASP A 27 -9.13 2.48 9.51
CA ASP A 27 -10.47 1.98 9.13
C ASP A 27 -11.10 2.77 7.97
N THR A 28 -10.92 4.10 7.96
CA THR A 28 -11.51 4.95 6.91
C THR A 28 -10.84 4.81 5.54
N THR A 29 -9.68 4.16 5.47
CA THR A 29 -8.83 4.15 4.28
C THR A 29 -9.43 3.33 3.13
N LEU A 30 -9.99 2.14 3.40
CA LEU A 30 -10.58 1.28 2.35
C LEU A 30 -11.97 1.74 1.91
N GLU A 31 -12.79 2.25 2.82
CA GLU A 31 -14.10 2.83 2.48
C GLU A 31 -13.96 4.04 1.57
N ARG A 32 -12.94 4.88 1.83
CA ARG A 32 -12.57 6.00 0.96
C ARG A 32 -12.12 5.54 -0.43
N ILE A 33 -11.34 4.46 -0.52
CA ILE A 33 -10.94 3.87 -1.81
C ILE A 33 -12.17 3.41 -2.59
N ASP A 34 -13.05 2.65 -1.94
CA ASP A 34 -14.24 2.11 -2.58
C ASP A 34 -15.19 3.22 -3.07
N SER A 35 -15.34 4.27 -2.26
CA SER A 35 -16.08 5.47 -2.66
C SER A 35 -15.42 6.16 -3.86
N ASN A 36 -14.10 6.39 -3.83
CA ASN A 36 -13.38 7.01 -4.95
C ASN A 36 -13.48 6.18 -6.23
N ALA A 37 -13.37 4.85 -6.14
CA ALA A 37 -13.48 3.94 -7.28
C ALA A 37 -14.85 4.06 -7.99
N GLN A 38 -15.93 4.30 -7.23
CA GLN A 38 -17.27 4.48 -7.79
C GLN A 38 -17.50 5.85 -8.42
N HIS A 39 -16.83 6.90 -7.95
CA HIS A 39 -17.00 8.28 -8.44
C HIS A 39 -16.08 8.65 -9.61
N ASP A 40 -15.20 7.75 -10.06
CA ASP A 40 -14.17 8.03 -11.05
C ASP A 40 -14.73 8.10 -12.50
N VAL A 41 -15.66 9.01 -12.79
CA VAL A 41 -16.44 9.06 -14.04
C VAL A 41 -15.60 9.39 -15.28
N GLU A 42 -14.46 10.08 -15.13
CA GLU A 42 -13.66 10.61 -16.24
C GLU A 42 -12.95 9.52 -17.08
N MET A 43 -12.68 8.35 -16.49
CA MET A 43 -11.94 7.24 -17.14
C MET A 43 -12.76 6.41 -18.15
N GLU A 44 -14.08 6.63 -18.26
CA GLU A 44 -14.94 5.83 -19.16
C GLU A 44 -14.65 6.10 -20.65
N SER A 45 -14.16 7.29 -21.00
CA SER A 45 -14.02 7.72 -22.40
C SER A 45 -12.66 7.38 -23.02
N GLU A 46 -11.58 7.33 -22.23
CA GLU A 46 -10.22 7.07 -22.73
C GLU A 46 -9.87 5.57 -22.79
N VAL A 47 -10.38 4.76 -21.85
CA VAL A 47 -9.98 3.34 -21.73
C VAL A 47 -10.83 2.39 -22.57
N LYS A 48 -12.14 2.67 -22.75
CA LYS A 48 -13.06 1.80 -23.49
C LYS A 48 -12.84 1.80 -25.01
N GLY A 49 -11.94 2.64 -25.53
CA GLY A 49 -11.69 2.82 -26.96
C GLY A 49 -10.31 2.39 -27.47
N ASP A 50 -9.37 2.03 -26.59
CA ASP A 50 -7.99 1.79 -27.01
C ASP A 50 -7.67 0.29 -27.14
N ALA A 51 -7.52 -0.19 -28.37
CA ALA A 51 -7.11 -1.57 -28.65
C ALA A 51 -5.73 -1.92 -28.07
N GLY A 52 -4.96 -0.92 -27.62
CA GLY A 52 -3.66 -1.08 -26.96
C GLY A 52 -3.70 -1.30 -25.44
N ALA A 53 -4.87 -1.27 -24.79
CA ALA A 53 -4.97 -1.43 -23.34
C ALA A 53 -4.63 -2.85 -22.86
N THR A 54 -3.94 -2.95 -21.72
CA THR A 54 -3.63 -4.20 -21.03
C THR A 54 -4.09 -4.13 -19.58
N TYR A 55 -5.07 -4.95 -19.22
CA TYR A 55 -5.64 -5.04 -17.88
C TYR A 55 -4.94 -6.16 -17.10
N VAL A 56 -4.40 -5.82 -15.93
CA VAL A 56 -3.77 -6.76 -15.01
C VAL A 56 -4.65 -6.86 -13.77
N VAL A 57 -5.40 -7.95 -13.64
CA VAL A 57 -6.23 -8.21 -12.46
C VAL A 57 -5.35 -8.83 -11.38
N VAL A 58 -5.27 -8.19 -10.21
CA VAL A 58 -4.36 -8.59 -9.14
C VAL A 58 -5.11 -9.30 -8.02
N ASP A 59 -4.61 -10.47 -7.62
CA ASP A 59 -5.09 -11.28 -6.50
C ASP A 59 -4.58 -10.78 -5.13
N THR A 60 -5.30 -11.09 -4.05
CA THR A 60 -4.96 -10.78 -2.65
C THR A 60 -3.57 -11.31 -2.30
N ASN A 61 -3.26 -12.57 -2.65
CA ASN A 61 -1.98 -13.18 -2.27
C ASN A 61 -0.77 -12.47 -2.90
N VAL A 62 -0.94 -11.90 -4.10
CA VAL A 62 0.12 -11.08 -4.72
C VAL A 62 0.28 -9.77 -3.97
N LEU A 63 -0.82 -9.12 -3.56
CA LEU A 63 -0.75 -7.89 -2.76
C LEU A 63 -0.10 -8.12 -1.39
N LEU A 64 -0.35 -9.25 -0.74
CA LEU A 64 0.24 -9.55 0.56
C LEU A 64 1.70 -10.00 0.43
N GLY A 65 2.00 -10.87 -0.54
CA GLY A 65 3.30 -11.52 -0.67
C GLY A 65 4.29 -10.81 -1.60
N LYS A 66 3.84 -9.89 -2.46
CA LYS A 66 4.69 -9.24 -3.49
C LYS A 66 4.40 -7.74 -3.60
N LEU A 67 4.02 -7.09 -2.49
CA LEU A 67 3.64 -5.67 -2.48
C LEU A 67 4.76 -4.76 -3.01
N THR A 68 6.00 -4.94 -2.58
CA THR A 68 7.10 -4.05 -2.99
C THR A 68 7.45 -4.26 -4.46
N MET A 69 7.36 -5.50 -4.95
CA MET A 69 7.46 -5.80 -6.38
C MET A 69 6.41 -5.00 -7.17
N LEU A 70 5.14 -5.05 -6.76
CA LEU A 70 4.07 -4.28 -7.41
C LEU A 70 4.29 -2.77 -7.31
N GLN A 71 4.70 -2.26 -6.14
CA GLN A 71 5.02 -0.84 -5.95
C GLN A 71 6.06 -0.34 -6.96
N ARG A 72 7.17 -1.07 -7.08
CA ARG A 72 8.24 -0.74 -8.03
C ARG A 72 7.77 -0.88 -9.46
N PHE A 73 7.04 -1.95 -9.77
CA PHE A 73 6.48 -2.16 -11.09
C PHE A 73 5.61 -0.96 -11.52
N VAL A 74 4.77 -0.42 -10.63
CA VAL A 74 3.97 0.78 -10.92
C VAL A 74 4.84 2.03 -11.09
N GLU A 75 5.91 2.20 -10.31
CA GLU A 75 6.88 3.31 -10.54
C GLU A 75 7.62 3.17 -11.87
N ASP A 76 8.01 1.95 -12.24
CA ASP A 76 8.69 1.65 -13.49
C ASP A 76 7.75 1.89 -14.67
N LEU A 77 6.48 1.48 -14.57
CA LEU A 77 5.45 1.83 -15.53
C LEU A 77 5.28 3.35 -15.64
N LYS A 78 5.24 4.08 -14.52
CA LYS A 78 5.15 5.55 -14.54
C LYS A 78 6.33 6.16 -15.30
N ARG A 79 7.55 5.70 -15.06
CA ARG A 79 8.76 6.16 -15.77
C ARG A 79 8.78 5.76 -17.25
N ALA A 80 8.27 4.57 -17.57
CA ALA A 80 8.25 4.01 -18.92
C ALA A 80 7.06 4.47 -19.76
N SER A 81 5.98 4.98 -19.14
CA SER A 81 4.72 5.35 -19.78
C SER A 81 4.89 6.30 -20.98
N ALA A 82 5.85 7.21 -20.92
CA ALA A 82 6.17 8.13 -22.02
C ALA A 82 6.76 7.44 -23.27
N LYS A 83 7.20 6.18 -23.15
CA LYS A 83 7.85 5.40 -24.22
C LYS A 83 7.04 4.16 -24.62
N LEU A 84 5.98 3.84 -23.88
CA LEU A 84 5.16 2.67 -24.11
C LEU A 84 4.00 3.04 -25.03
N GLU A 85 3.81 2.27 -26.11
CA GLU A 85 2.65 2.40 -26.99
C GLU A 85 1.40 1.73 -26.40
N ALA A 86 1.55 0.91 -25.35
CA ALA A 86 0.47 0.19 -24.70
C ALA A 86 0.22 0.72 -23.29
N THR A 87 -1.05 1.00 -22.98
CA THR A 87 -1.50 1.39 -21.64
C THR A 87 -1.65 0.16 -20.76
N VAL A 88 -0.95 0.12 -19.62
CA VAL A 88 -1.10 -0.95 -18.61
C VAL A 88 -1.87 -0.41 -17.42
N LEU A 89 -2.97 -1.09 -17.07
CA LEU A 89 -3.82 -0.73 -15.93
C LEU A 89 -3.95 -1.92 -14.97
N LEU A 90 -3.52 -1.73 -13.73
CA LEU A 90 -3.73 -2.68 -12.66
C LEU A 90 -5.14 -2.51 -12.09
N ILE A 91 -5.89 -3.60 -12.04
CA ILE A 91 -7.23 -3.67 -11.49
C ILE A 91 -7.18 -4.49 -10.20
N ILE A 92 -7.64 -3.88 -9.10
CA ILE A 92 -7.85 -4.58 -7.84
C ILE A 92 -9.33 -5.00 -7.75
N PRO A 93 -9.67 -6.30 -7.78
CA PRO A 93 -11.03 -6.78 -7.59
C PRO A 93 -11.62 -6.30 -6.26
N GLY A 94 -12.94 -6.07 -6.23
CA GLY A 94 -13.63 -5.68 -5.00
C GLY A 94 -13.58 -6.77 -3.92
N ALA A 95 -13.54 -8.04 -4.32
CA ALA A 95 -13.36 -9.16 -3.39
C ALA A 95 -12.00 -9.12 -2.65
N VAL A 96 -10.95 -8.66 -3.33
CA VAL A 96 -9.61 -8.50 -2.75
C VAL A 96 -9.61 -7.41 -1.68
N LEU A 97 -10.29 -6.28 -1.91
CA LEU A 97 -10.45 -5.24 -0.89
C LEU A 97 -11.16 -5.76 0.37
N ASN A 98 -12.25 -6.53 0.18
CA ASN A 98 -12.98 -7.14 1.29
C ASN A 98 -12.14 -8.17 2.06
N GLU A 99 -11.25 -8.89 1.38
CA GLU A 99 -10.37 -9.87 2.01
C GLU A 99 -9.28 -9.17 2.83
N LEU A 100 -8.65 -8.14 2.27
CA LEU A 100 -7.65 -7.34 2.96
C LEU A 100 -8.20 -6.72 4.24
N ASP A 101 -9.43 -6.17 4.18
CA ASP A 101 -10.06 -5.56 5.34
C ASP A 101 -10.24 -6.56 6.50
N LYS A 102 -10.72 -7.78 6.19
CA LYS A 102 -10.87 -8.86 7.18
C LYS A 102 -9.52 -9.27 7.76
N GLN A 103 -8.48 -9.31 6.93
CA GLN A 103 -7.15 -9.74 7.34
C GLN A 103 -6.39 -8.70 8.16
N LYS A 104 -6.82 -7.43 8.25
CA LYS A 104 -6.16 -6.42 9.10
C LYS A 104 -6.11 -6.84 10.58
N SER A 105 -7.14 -7.55 11.03
CA SER A 105 -7.23 -8.07 12.41
C SER A 105 -6.47 -9.38 12.64
N ASP A 106 -5.95 -9.99 11.57
CA ASP A 106 -5.18 -11.24 11.62
C ASP A 106 -3.77 -10.99 12.19
N LYS A 107 -3.27 -11.90 13.03
CA LYS A 107 -1.98 -11.74 13.71
C LYS A 107 -0.77 -11.99 12.83
N ASP A 108 -0.94 -12.78 11.77
CA ASP A 108 0.16 -13.16 10.89
C ASP A 108 0.15 -12.31 9.62
N ARG A 109 -1.04 -11.93 9.15
CA ARG A 109 -1.23 -11.19 7.90
C ARG A 109 -1.62 -9.72 8.08
N GLY A 110 -2.04 -9.30 9.28
CA GLY A 110 -2.57 -7.96 9.53
C GLY A 110 -1.61 -6.84 9.16
N TRP A 111 -0.33 -7.00 9.49
CA TRP A 111 0.74 -6.08 9.08
C TRP A 111 0.78 -5.88 7.56
N PHE A 112 0.75 -6.98 6.79
CA PHE A 112 0.82 -6.93 5.33
C PHE A 112 -0.48 -6.40 4.72
N ALA A 113 -1.63 -6.77 5.28
CA ALA A 113 -2.94 -6.32 4.81
C ALA A 113 -3.13 -4.80 4.98
N ARG A 114 -2.71 -4.23 6.12
CA ARG A 114 -2.74 -2.76 6.34
C ARG A 114 -1.80 -2.02 5.40
N ARG A 115 -0.55 -2.49 5.26
CA ARG A 115 0.42 -1.92 4.29
C ARG A 115 -0.10 -1.93 2.85
N ALA A 116 -0.71 -3.02 2.42
CA ALA A 116 -1.30 -3.12 1.08
C ALA A 116 -2.47 -2.14 0.92
N SER A 117 -3.37 -2.08 1.91
CA SER A 117 -4.52 -1.17 1.92
C SER A 117 -4.11 0.30 1.81
N GLU A 118 -3.14 0.73 2.61
CA GLU A 118 -2.63 2.10 2.60
C GLU A 118 -1.93 2.45 1.28
N TRP A 119 -1.09 1.54 0.76
CA TRP A 119 -0.44 1.76 -0.53
C TRP A 119 -1.46 1.95 -1.65
N MET A 120 -2.49 1.11 -1.71
CA MET A 120 -3.54 1.23 -2.71
C MET A 120 -4.28 2.56 -2.55
N ALA A 121 -4.60 2.98 -1.32
CA ALA A 121 -5.34 4.22 -1.07
C ALA A 121 -4.59 5.44 -1.59
N GLN A 122 -3.31 5.49 -1.30
CA GLN A 122 -2.44 6.53 -1.81
C GLN A 122 -2.36 6.47 -3.34
N ARG A 123 -2.11 5.28 -3.90
CA ARG A 123 -1.81 5.13 -5.32
C ARG A 123 -3.01 5.37 -6.22
N VAL A 124 -4.20 4.91 -5.84
CA VAL A 124 -5.45 5.16 -6.57
C VAL A 124 -5.75 6.66 -6.61
N LYS A 125 -5.47 7.39 -5.53
CA LYS A 125 -5.63 8.85 -5.48
C LYS A 125 -4.61 9.58 -6.35
N GLU A 126 -3.35 9.14 -6.34
CA GLU A 126 -2.27 9.80 -7.07
C GLU A 126 -2.29 9.53 -8.58
N ASN A 127 -2.64 8.31 -8.99
CA ASN A 127 -2.55 7.91 -10.40
C ASN A 127 -3.55 6.78 -10.75
N PRO A 128 -4.86 7.11 -10.89
CA PRO A 128 -5.90 6.13 -11.22
C PRO A 128 -5.70 5.49 -12.61
N ARG A 129 -4.86 6.09 -13.48
CA ARG A 129 -4.52 5.57 -14.81
C ARG A 129 -3.60 4.34 -14.78
N LEU A 130 -2.90 4.10 -13.67
CA LEU A 130 -2.02 2.93 -13.52
C LEU A 130 -2.59 1.87 -12.57
N LEU A 131 -3.37 2.29 -11.57
CA LEU A 131 -3.96 1.40 -10.57
C LEU A 131 -5.33 1.92 -10.16
N ARG A 132 -6.35 1.06 -10.22
CA ARG A 132 -7.68 1.35 -9.66
C ARG A 132 -8.37 0.11 -9.13
N CYS A 133 -9.42 0.34 -8.36
CA CYS A 133 -10.29 -0.73 -7.89
C CYS A 133 -11.44 -0.99 -8.88
N GLN A 134 -11.96 -2.22 -8.85
CA GLN A 134 -13.14 -2.65 -9.62
C GLN A 134 -14.38 -1.89 -9.15
N ARG A 135 -15.17 -1.38 -10.10
CA ARG A 135 -16.47 -0.75 -9.82
C ARG A 135 -17.55 -1.82 -9.67
N ASN A 136 -18.65 -1.45 -9.01
CA ASN A 136 -19.77 -2.37 -8.80
C ASN A 136 -20.29 -2.99 -10.10
N ASN A 137 -20.39 -2.21 -11.17
CA ASN A 137 -20.91 -2.62 -12.47
C ASN A 137 -19.89 -3.30 -13.39
N GLU A 138 -18.65 -3.48 -12.96
CA GLU A 138 -17.60 -4.17 -13.72
C GLU A 138 -17.60 -5.67 -13.40
N THR A 139 -18.71 -6.34 -13.70
CA THR A 139 -18.98 -7.73 -13.31
C THR A 139 -19.69 -8.49 -14.43
N GLN A 140 -19.61 -9.82 -14.42
CA GLN A 140 -20.40 -10.70 -15.27
C GLN A 140 -21.70 -11.18 -14.62
N LYS A 141 -21.94 -10.82 -13.35
CA LYS A 141 -23.20 -11.11 -12.67
C LYS A 141 -24.37 -10.42 -13.37
N GLU A 142 -25.48 -11.15 -13.51
CA GLU A 142 -26.74 -10.63 -14.08
C GLU A 142 -27.30 -9.41 -13.34
N SER A 143 -26.95 -9.25 -12.06
CA SER A 143 -27.36 -8.13 -11.21
C SER A 143 -26.74 -6.81 -11.65
N GLY A 144 -25.67 -6.86 -12.47
CA GLY A 144 -24.84 -5.69 -12.77
C GLY A 144 -24.14 -5.13 -11.53
N ASN A 145 -24.03 -5.92 -10.46
CA ASN A 145 -23.34 -5.53 -9.23
C ASN A 145 -22.65 -6.74 -8.61
N TRP A 146 -21.30 -6.71 -8.54
CA TRP A 146 -20.50 -7.82 -8.01
C TRP A 146 -20.82 -8.14 -6.54
N ARG A 147 -21.26 -7.13 -5.76
CA ARG A 147 -21.64 -7.27 -4.35
C ARG A 147 -22.99 -7.95 -4.15
N THR A 148 -23.88 -7.85 -5.14
CA THR A 148 -25.22 -8.43 -5.03
C THR A 148 -25.10 -9.94 -5.02
N ARG A 149 -25.67 -10.53 -3.97
CA ARG A 149 -25.81 -11.98 -3.83
C ARG A 149 -27.15 -12.43 -4.36
N PHE A 150 -27.16 -13.55 -5.08
CA PHE A 150 -28.41 -14.12 -5.56
C PHE A 150 -29.02 -15.06 -4.52
N ARG A 151 -30.34 -15.11 -4.49
CA ARG A 151 -31.08 -16.04 -3.63
C ARG A 151 -30.84 -17.46 -4.15
N GLY A 152 -29.99 -18.22 -3.46
CA GLY A 152 -29.57 -19.57 -3.85
C GLY A 152 -28.10 -19.70 -4.23
N GLU A 153 -27.32 -18.61 -4.20
CA GLU A 153 -25.86 -18.65 -4.36
C GLU A 153 -25.25 -19.50 -3.22
N ILE A 154 -24.64 -20.63 -3.57
CA ILE A 154 -24.00 -21.52 -2.59
C ILE A 154 -22.78 -20.78 -2.06
N LEU A 155 -22.80 -20.48 -0.76
CA LEU A 155 -21.64 -19.99 -0.03
C LEU A 155 -20.61 -21.11 -0.01
N SER A 156 -19.63 -21.03 -0.90
CA SER A 156 -18.43 -21.86 -0.86
C SER A 156 -17.25 -21.02 -0.42
N ASP A 157 -16.24 -21.67 0.14
CA ASP A 157 -14.97 -21.02 0.49
C ASP A 157 -14.28 -20.39 -0.74
N ARG A 158 -14.66 -20.82 -1.95
CA ARG A 158 -14.16 -20.31 -3.24
C ARG A 158 -14.91 -19.08 -3.74
N ASN A 159 -15.79 -18.49 -2.94
CA ASN A 159 -16.59 -17.36 -3.38
C ASN A 159 -15.74 -16.11 -3.70
N ASN A 160 -14.61 -15.93 -3.01
CA ASN A 160 -13.70 -14.83 -3.33
C ASN A 160 -12.98 -15.07 -4.66
N ASP A 161 -12.43 -16.26 -4.87
CA ASP A 161 -11.80 -16.69 -6.13
C ASP A 161 -12.75 -16.50 -7.32
N ASN A 162 -14.01 -16.94 -7.16
CA ASN A 162 -15.05 -16.75 -8.18
C ASN A 162 -15.31 -15.27 -8.50
N LEU A 163 -15.27 -14.38 -7.51
CA LEU A 163 -15.43 -12.94 -7.71
C LEU A 163 -14.20 -12.30 -8.36
N ILE A 164 -12.99 -12.79 -8.07
CA ILE A 164 -11.76 -12.37 -8.74
C ILE A 164 -11.79 -12.80 -10.21
N LEU A 165 -12.22 -14.04 -10.47
CA LEU A 165 -12.41 -14.55 -11.83
C LEU A 165 -13.48 -13.77 -12.58
N ASP A 166 -14.64 -13.48 -11.97
CA ASP A 166 -15.71 -12.65 -12.54
C ASP A 166 -15.19 -11.27 -12.98
N CYS A 167 -14.37 -10.63 -12.14
CA CYS A 167 -13.69 -9.38 -12.48
C CYS A 167 -12.80 -9.56 -13.72
N ALA A 168 -11.95 -10.58 -13.75
CA ALA A 168 -11.07 -10.84 -14.88
C ALA A 168 -11.84 -11.14 -16.18
N MET A 169 -12.94 -11.90 -16.09
CA MET A 169 -13.82 -12.18 -17.23
C MET A 169 -14.48 -10.90 -17.77
N TYR A 170 -14.83 -9.94 -16.90
CA TYR A 170 -15.34 -8.65 -17.34
C TYR A 170 -14.33 -7.88 -18.20
N PHE A 171 -13.11 -7.72 -17.73
CA PHE A 171 -12.07 -7.03 -18.49
C PHE A 171 -11.67 -7.80 -19.75
N ASN A 172 -11.74 -9.14 -19.75
CA ASN A 172 -11.47 -9.95 -20.93
C ASN A 172 -12.47 -9.74 -22.08
N ARG A 173 -13.66 -9.18 -21.81
CA ARG A 173 -14.65 -8.82 -22.85
C ARG A 173 -14.46 -7.41 -23.42
N LEU A 174 -13.64 -6.57 -22.77
CA LEU A 174 -13.34 -5.23 -23.27
C LEU A 174 -12.26 -5.27 -24.36
N PRO A 175 -12.18 -4.25 -25.24
CA PRO A 175 -11.05 -4.10 -26.14
C PRO A 175 -9.74 -4.04 -25.36
N GLY A 176 -8.74 -4.82 -25.78
CA GLY A 176 -7.44 -4.90 -25.15
C GLY A 176 -7.03 -6.34 -24.80
N ARG A 177 -6.06 -6.48 -23.91
CA ARG A 177 -5.57 -7.75 -23.39
C ARG A 177 -5.80 -7.82 -21.90
N THR A 178 -6.29 -8.94 -21.39
CA THR A 178 -6.46 -9.16 -19.95
C THR A 178 -5.55 -10.28 -19.47
N CYS A 179 -4.99 -10.12 -18.27
CA CYS A 179 -4.33 -11.20 -17.56
C CYS A 179 -4.62 -11.15 -16.07
N LEU A 180 -4.65 -12.34 -15.46
CA LEU A 180 -4.72 -12.52 -14.03
C LEU A 180 -3.30 -12.67 -13.45
N CYS A 181 -2.99 -11.88 -12.45
CA CYS A 181 -1.77 -11.96 -11.66
C CYS A 181 -2.11 -12.62 -10.32
N SER A 182 -1.79 -13.91 -10.15
CA SER A 182 -2.10 -14.70 -8.95
C SER A 182 -0.98 -15.70 -8.63
N LEU A 183 -0.83 -16.02 -7.35
CA LEU A 183 0.03 -17.10 -6.86
C LEU A 183 -0.74 -18.41 -6.59
N ASP A 184 -2.07 -18.39 -6.72
CA ASP A 184 -2.91 -19.58 -6.53
C ASP A 184 -3.05 -20.35 -7.86
N ARG A 185 -2.50 -21.57 -7.88
CA ARG A 185 -2.55 -22.46 -9.04
C ARG A 185 -3.96 -22.84 -9.46
N ASN A 186 -4.87 -23.00 -8.50
CA ASN A 186 -6.26 -23.38 -8.79
C ASN A 186 -6.98 -22.22 -9.48
N LEU A 187 -6.84 -21.00 -8.95
CA LEU A 187 -7.40 -19.80 -9.56
C LEU A 187 -6.81 -19.54 -10.95
N CYS A 188 -5.50 -19.73 -11.13
CA CYS A 188 -4.85 -19.65 -12.45
C CYS A 188 -5.43 -20.68 -13.43
N THR A 189 -5.59 -21.94 -13.01
CA THR A 189 -6.15 -23.01 -13.87
C THR A 189 -7.57 -22.67 -14.31
N GLU A 190 -8.39 -22.10 -13.41
CA GLU A 190 -9.75 -21.67 -13.73
C GLU A 190 -9.77 -20.47 -14.69
N ALA A 191 -8.90 -19.48 -14.48
CA ALA A 191 -8.77 -18.33 -15.38
C ALA A 191 -8.33 -18.76 -16.80
N GLU A 192 -7.40 -19.71 -16.92
CA GLU A 192 -6.96 -20.26 -18.20
C GLU A 192 -8.11 -20.99 -18.93
N SER A 193 -8.97 -21.69 -18.19
CA SER A 193 -10.16 -22.33 -18.77
C SER A 193 -11.12 -21.31 -19.41
N GLU A 194 -11.16 -20.10 -18.86
CA GLU A 194 -11.90 -18.94 -19.39
C GLU A 194 -11.11 -18.12 -20.42
N GLN A 195 -9.99 -18.68 -20.94
CA GLN A 195 -9.10 -18.04 -21.92
C GLN A 195 -8.46 -16.74 -21.43
N ILE A 196 -8.28 -16.60 -20.11
CA ILE A 196 -7.58 -15.47 -19.50
C ILE A 196 -6.13 -15.88 -19.25
N ARG A 197 -5.17 -15.07 -19.72
CA ARG A 197 -3.75 -15.36 -19.49
C ARG A 197 -3.41 -15.16 -18.01
N THR A 198 -2.56 -16.01 -17.46
CA THR A 198 -2.18 -15.99 -16.04
C THR A 198 -0.68 -15.74 -15.87
N ILE A 199 -0.30 -15.10 -14.77
CA ILE A 199 1.09 -14.97 -14.35
C ILE A 199 1.19 -15.09 -12.84
N SER A 200 2.17 -15.87 -12.38
CA SER A 200 2.65 -15.91 -11.01
C SER A 200 4.03 -15.25 -10.97
N PRO A 201 4.12 -13.91 -10.81
CA PRO A 201 5.37 -13.19 -11.00
C PRO A 201 6.34 -13.44 -9.84
N SER A 202 7.59 -13.79 -10.16
CA SER A 202 8.68 -13.81 -9.19
C SER A 202 9.29 -12.42 -9.00
N SER A 203 9.29 -11.61 -10.08
CA SER A 203 9.83 -10.25 -10.11
C SER A 203 9.00 -9.31 -11.00
N GLY A 204 9.24 -8.00 -10.86
CA GLY A 204 8.65 -6.99 -11.75
C GLY A 204 9.14 -7.12 -13.20
N HIS A 205 10.35 -7.67 -13.39
CA HIS A 205 10.89 -8.01 -14.70
C HIS A 205 10.05 -9.09 -15.39
N ASP A 206 9.69 -10.16 -14.67
CA ASP A 206 8.88 -11.24 -15.25
C ASP A 206 7.49 -10.74 -15.65
N LEU A 207 6.90 -9.90 -14.80
CA LEU A 207 5.63 -9.25 -15.10
C LEU A 207 5.74 -8.38 -16.36
N ALA A 208 6.78 -7.54 -16.47
CA ALA A 208 7.01 -6.73 -17.66
C ALA A 208 7.23 -7.60 -18.91
N ARG A 209 8.08 -8.62 -18.84
CA ARG A 209 8.35 -9.53 -19.96
C ARG A 209 7.09 -10.24 -20.43
N PHE A 210 6.23 -10.67 -19.50
CA PHE A 210 4.96 -11.30 -19.81
C PHE A 210 3.96 -10.37 -20.51
N LEU A 211 3.90 -9.10 -20.08
CA LEU A 211 2.97 -8.11 -20.64
C LEU A 211 3.43 -7.60 -22.02
N PHE A 212 4.73 -7.33 -22.17
CA PHE A 212 5.30 -6.67 -23.36
C PHE A 212 5.97 -7.64 -24.34
N GLY A 213 6.22 -8.90 -23.95
CA GLY A 213 6.83 -9.92 -24.80
C GLY A 213 8.32 -9.75 -25.05
N HIS A 214 8.98 -8.78 -24.42
CA HIS A 214 10.42 -8.51 -24.54
C HIS A 214 10.98 -7.95 -23.24
N ASP A 215 12.30 -8.05 -23.07
CA ASP A 215 12.97 -7.56 -21.87
C ASP A 215 13.05 -6.04 -21.88
N MET A 216 12.49 -5.44 -20.83
CA MET A 216 12.50 -4.00 -20.62
C MET A 216 13.55 -3.69 -19.55
N GLY A 217 14.68 -3.09 -19.94
CA GLY A 217 15.79 -2.76 -19.03
C GLY A 217 15.37 -1.90 -17.82
N ALA A 218 14.24 -1.21 -17.91
CA ALA A 218 13.67 -0.41 -16.81
C ALA A 218 13.22 -1.23 -15.59
N PHE A 219 12.99 -2.55 -15.74
CA PHE A 219 12.40 -3.40 -14.70
C PHE A 219 13.39 -4.40 -14.07
N GLN A 220 14.70 -4.24 -14.29
CA GLN A 220 15.75 -5.22 -13.94
C GLN A 220 16.08 -5.34 -12.43
N GLY A 221 15.22 -4.88 -11.54
CA GLY A 221 15.43 -4.99 -10.09
C GLY A 221 14.83 -6.28 -9.52
N HIS A 222 15.66 -7.27 -9.19
CA HIS A 222 15.24 -8.34 -8.26
C HIS A 222 15.22 -7.77 -6.84
N HIS A 223 14.09 -7.91 -6.15
CA HIS A 223 13.92 -7.40 -4.80
C HIS A 223 13.25 -8.46 -3.94
N ALA A 224 14.03 -8.94 -2.97
CA ALA A 224 13.50 -9.73 -1.89
C ALA A 224 12.51 -8.89 -1.08
N ASP A 225 11.39 -9.51 -0.72
CA ASP A 225 10.37 -8.94 0.16
C ASP A 225 10.28 -9.78 1.42
N TYR A 226 10.23 -9.09 2.57
CA TYR A 226 9.84 -9.77 3.80
C TYR A 226 8.33 -9.98 3.79
N THR A 227 7.89 -11.24 3.74
CA THR A 227 6.47 -11.63 3.68
C THR A 227 6.05 -12.47 4.89
N GLY A 228 6.83 -12.41 5.97
CA GLY A 228 6.61 -13.21 7.16
C GLY A 228 7.58 -14.39 7.26
N MET A 229 7.20 -15.44 8.00
CA MET A 229 8.10 -16.54 8.30
C MET A 229 8.38 -17.46 7.11
N ASP A 230 7.45 -17.55 6.16
CA ASP A 230 7.56 -18.50 5.05
C ASP A 230 8.70 -18.14 4.07
N CYS A 231 9.19 -16.89 4.10
CA CYS A 231 10.31 -16.47 3.27
C CYS A 231 11.70 -16.70 3.92
N ILE A 232 11.77 -17.08 5.20
CA ILE A 232 13.06 -17.22 5.90
C ILE A 232 13.63 -18.62 5.69
N GLU A 233 14.88 -18.71 5.23
CA GLU A 233 15.61 -19.98 5.16
C GLU A 233 15.62 -20.70 6.52
N GLN A 234 15.21 -21.96 6.52
CA GLN A 234 15.50 -22.86 7.63
C GLN A 234 16.82 -23.54 7.30
N ASP A 235 17.81 -23.44 8.19
CA ASP A 235 19.09 -24.17 8.11
C ASP A 235 18.88 -25.69 8.27
N THR A 236 18.01 -26.28 7.44
CA THR A 236 17.91 -27.73 7.33
C THR A 236 19.02 -28.17 6.41
N GLN A 237 20.08 -28.76 7.00
CA GLN A 237 21.08 -29.58 6.32
C GLN A 237 20.43 -30.82 5.70
N ASP A 238 19.57 -30.63 4.71
CA ASP A 238 19.02 -31.72 3.91
C ASP A 238 19.64 -31.60 2.52
N ASP A 239 20.56 -32.53 2.21
CA ASP A 239 21.24 -32.69 0.91
C ASP A 239 20.26 -33.15 -0.20
N GLY A 240 19.04 -32.61 -0.20
CA GLY A 240 18.02 -32.83 -1.19
C GLY A 240 18.25 -31.91 -2.39
N MET A 241 18.25 -32.48 -3.60
CA MET A 241 18.52 -31.74 -4.84
C MET A 241 17.74 -30.42 -4.90
N ASP A 242 18.50 -29.31 -4.99
CA ASP A 242 18.00 -27.94 -5.01
C ASP A 242 16.99 -27.75 -6.16
N VAL A 243 15.76 -27.44 -5.78
CA VAL A 243 14.85 -26.70 -6.65
C VAL A 243 15.17 -25.23 -6.41
N ASP A 244 15.53 -24.51 -7.46
CA ASP A 244 15.85 -23.07 -7.47
C ASP A 244 14.64 -22.22 -7.01
N ASP A 245 14.27 -22.32 -5.74
CA ASP A 245 13.31 -21.40 -5.11
C ASP A 245 14.11 -20.22 -4.56
N ASP A 246 14.53 -19.34 -5.48
CA ASP A 246 15.26 -18.07 -5.26
C ASP A 246 14.54 -17.08 -4.30
N SER A 247 13.48 -17.52 -3.64
CA SER A 247 12.59 -16.72 -2.80
C SER A 247 13.01 -16.66 -1.33
N ARG A 248 13.95 -17.51 -0.90
CA ARG A 248 14.30 -17.60 0.52
C ARG A 248 15.36 -16.57 0.89
N ILE A 249 15.20 -15.96 2.06
CA ILE A 249 16.07 -14.92 2.58
C ILE A 249 16.70 -15.35 3.90
N SER A 250 17.92 -14.90 4.15
CA SER A 250 18.59 -15.10 5.44
C SER A 250 17.89 -14.30 6.54
N LEU A 251 18.07 -14.72 7.80
CA LEU A 251 17.56 -13.98 8.97
C LEU A 251 18.06 -12.52 9.04
N GLN A 252 19.27 -12.26 8.53
CA GLN A 252 19.83 -10.91 8.51
C GLN A 252 19.15 -10.04 7.46
N GLU A 253 18.90 -10.59 6.28
CA GLU A 253 18.16 -9.89 5.22
C GLU A 253 16.70 -9.67 5.63
N ALA A 254 16.07 -10.64 6.32
CA ALA A 254 14.73 -10.45 6.88
C ALA A 254 14.67 -9.26 7.85
N ALA A 255 15.68 -9.08 8.70
CA ALA A 255 15.76 -7.92 9.60
C ALA A 255 15.95 -6.60 8.83
N ASP A 256 16.81 -6.58 7.81
CA ASP A 256 17.03 -5.40 6.96
C ASP A 256 15.75 -5.03 6.19
N LEU A 257 15.07 -6.01 5.60
CA LEU A 257 13.82 -5.82 4.85
C LEU A 257 12.67 -5.36 5.75
N LEU A 258 12.46 -6.02 6.90
CA LEU A 258 11.46 -5.60 7.88
C LEU A 258 11.70 -4.16 8.33
N HIS A 259 12.96 -3.76 8.55
CA HIS A 259 13.28 -2.38 8.92
C HIS A 259 12.90 -1.37 7.86
N ILE A 260 13.20 -1.65 6.59
CA ILE A 260 12.80 -0.79 5.47
C ILE A 260 11.27 -0.67 5.41
N GLN A 261 10.56 -1.79 5.60
CA GLN A 261 9.09 -1.78 5.65
C GLN A 261 8.54 -0.91 6.79
N VAL A 262 9.16 -1.00 7.98
CA VAL A 262 8.81 -0.18 9.15
C VAL A 262 9.06 1.30 8.88
N ILE A 263 10.22 1.65 8.30
CA ILE A 263 10.55 3.02 7.89
C ILE A 263 9.46 3.57 6.97
N ASP A 264 9.19 2.87 5.87
CA ASP A 264 8.26 3.37 4.86
C ASP A 264 6.82 3.45 5.39
N HIS A 265 6.39 2.47 6.19
CA HIS A 265 5.04 2.42 6.77
C HIS A 265 4.83 3.53 7.81
N PHE A 266 5.65 3.58 8.86
CA PHE A 266 5.46 4.56 9.93
C PHE A 266 5.74 5.99 9.48
N THR A 267 6.61 6.20 8.49
CA THR A 267 6.76 7.55 7.89
C THR A 267 5.43 8.03 7.33
N ARG A 268 4.68 7.17 6.62
CA ARG A 268 3.36 7.54 6.05
C ARG A 268 2.34 7.81 7.14
N LEU A 269 2.24 6.94 8.15
CA LEU A 269 1.33 7.15 9.28
C LEU A 269 1.65 8.46 10.02
N LEU A 270 2.94 8.78 10.20
CA LEU A 270 3.36 10.05 10.79
C LEU A 270 2.99 11.25 9.91
N VAL A 271 3.12 11.15 8.59
CA VAL A 271 2.67 12.22 7.67
C VAL A 271 1.16 12.43 7.77
N LEU A 272 0.37 11.36 7.82
CA LEU A 272 -1.09 11.43 7.98
C LEU A 272 -1.48 12.02 9.34
N LEU A 273 -0.83 11.60 10.41
CA LEU A 273 -1.02 12.13 11.75
C LEU A 273 -0.72 13.62 11.80
N VAL A 274 0.41 14.04 11.23
CA VAL A 274 0.80 15.45 11.12
C VAL A 274 -0.20 16.24 10.28
N ALA A 275 -0.68 15.69 9.16
CA ALA A 275 -1.71 16.34 8.33
C ALA A 275 -2.98 16.62 9.14
N ARG A 276 -3.42 15.65 9.95
CA ARG A 276 -4.62 15.77 10.77
C ARG A 276 -4.44 16.76 11.92
N ILE A 277 -3.29 16.73 12.61
CA ILE A 277 -3.01 17.64 13.74
C ILE A 277 -2.77 19.07 13.25
N GLY A 278 -2.07 19.23 12.12
CA GLY A 278 -1.74 20.53 11.58
C GLY A 278 -2.90 21.24 10.90
N GLY A 279 -3.86 20.49 10.33
CA GLY A 279 -4.97 21.07 9.60
C GLY A 279 -4.48 22.10 8.57
N SER A 280 -5.13 23.27 8.55
CA SER A 280 -4.80 24.37 7.64
C SER A 280 -3.43 25.02 7.88
N ASP A 281 -2.82 24.84 9.07
CA ASP A 281 -1.49 25.42 9.36
C ASP A 281 -0.39 24.88 8.42
N LEU A 282 -0.64 23.75 7.76
CA LEU A 282 0.29 23.06 6.87
C LEU A 282 -0.06 23.19 5.38
N ASP A 283 -1.23 23.74 5.04
CA ASP A 283 -1.70 23.78 3.64
C ASP A 283 -1.21 25.04 2.89
N ASP A 284 -0.66 26.04 3.58
CA ASP A 284 -0.12 27.27 3.00
C ASP A 284 1.41 27.44 3.22
N PRO A 285 2.27 26.78 2.42
CA PRO A 285 3.69 27.11 2.41
C PRO A 285 3.99 28.47 1.73
N GLY A 286 3.01 29.10 1.06
CA GLY A 286 3.24 30.26 0.19
C GLY A 286 2.30 31.46 0.31
N THR A 287 1.23 31.40 1.10
CA THR A 287 0.09 32.34 0.94
C THR A 287 -0.14 33.27 2.13
N ALA A 288 0.45 33.00 3.30
CA ALA A 288 0.15 33.77 4.51
C ALA A 288 1.09 34.95 4.82
N ASP A 289 2.31 35.04 4.28
CA ASP A 289 3.14 36.25 4.41
C ASP A 289 4.25 36.27 3.36
N GLY A 290 4.17 37.22 2.43
CA GLY A 290 5.06 37.32 1.28
C GLY A 290 6.54 37.30 1.65
N GLY A 291 7.27 36.29 1.14
CA GLY A 291 8.71 36.38 0.86
C GLY A 291 9.67 36.64 2.03
N THR A 292 9.20 36.72 3.28
CA THR A 292 10.09 36.77 4.44
C THR A 292 10.67 35.39 4.67
N SER A 293 11.93 35.21 4.26
CA SER A 293 12.72 34.02 4.58
C SER A 293 12.48 33.64 6.04
N ALA A 294 11.97 32.42 6.28
CA ALA A 294 11.73 31.92 7.63
C ALA A 294 12.97 32.20 8.50
N SER A 295 12.74 32.74 9.70
CA SER A 295 13.83 33.06 10.64
C SER A 295 14.80 31.89 10.73
N ARG A 296 16.11 32.16 10.80
CA ARG A 296 17.15 31.13 11.02
C ARG A 296 16.93 30.28 12.29
N TYR A 297 16.07 30.77 13.20
CA TYR A 297 15.68 30.10 14.44
C TYR A 297 14.32 29.40 14.37
N ALA A 298 13.62 29.46 13.23
CA ALA A 298 12.40 28.69 13.03
C ALA A 298 12.72 27.18 13.06
N PRO A 299 11.77 26.33 13.46
CA PRO A 299 11.92 24.88 13.32
C PRO A 299 12.26 24.49 11.88
N LYS A 300 13.04 23.41 11.67
CA LYS A 300 13.49 23.02 10.33
C LYS A 300 12.32 22.70 9.40
N TRP A 301 11.23 22.16 9.93
CA TRP A 301 10.02 21.89 9.14
C TRP A 301 9.37 23.18 8.58
N LYS A 302 9.58 24.35 9.21
CA LYS A 302 9.19 25.66 8.65
C LYS A 302 10.24 26.23 7.70
N GLN A 303 11.48 25.79 7.82
CA GLN A 303 12.58 26.21 6.93
C GLN A 303 12.60 25.38 5.65
N CYS A 304 12.11 24.13 5.68
CA CYS A 304 12.01 23.30 4.51
C CYS A 304 10.77 23.71 3.72
N ASN A 305 10.98 24.30 2.53
CA ASN A 305 9.90 24.55 1.56
C ASN A 305 9.40 23.24 0.92
N LYS A 306 9.51 22.10 1.62
CA LYS A 306 9.05 20.81 1.15
C LYS A 306 7.54 20.73 1.40
N PRO A 307 6.73 20.37 0.39
CA PRO A 307 5.33 20.09 0.63
C PRO A 307 5.18 18.88 1.57
N ARG A 308 4.11 18.85 2.37
CA ARG A 308 3.88 17.84 3.42
C ARG A 308 4.02 16.39 2.95
N HIS A 309 3.62 16.09 1.71
CA HIS A 309 3.71 14.74 1.16
C HIS A 309 5.15 14.28 0.85
N GLU A 310 6.12 15.20 0.88
CA GLU A 310 7.56 14.91 0.74
C GLU A 310 8.29 14.91 2.09
N TRP A 311 7.58 15.05 3.21
CA TRP A 311 8.19 15.01 4.53
C TRP A 311 8.67 13.59 4.85
N ASP A 312 9.86 13.52 5.45
CA ASP A 312 10.37 12.28 6.02
C ASP A 312 9.97 12.13 7.50
N ALA A 313 10.30 10.99 8.11
CA ALA A 313 9.98 10.75 9.52
C ALA A 313 10.61 11.79 10.45
N ALA A 314 11.80 12.34 10.13
CA ALA A 314 12.45 13.33 10.97
C ALA A 314 11.71 14.66 10.93
N ASP A 315 11.29 15.11 9.74
CA ASP A 315 10.45 16.28 9.53
C ASP A 315 9.13 16.16 10.35
N CYS A 316 8.47 14.99 10.29
CA CYS A 316 7.25 14.71 11.05
C CYS A 316 7.48 14.71 12.57
N LEU A 317 8.51 14.03 13.06
CA LEU A 317 8.80 13.94 14.49
C LEU A 317 9.18 15.30 15.09
N GLU A 318 9.90 16.14 14.34
CA GLU A 318 10.22 17.51 14.78
C GLU A 318 8.96 18.38 14.90
N TYR A 319 8.02 18.24 13.96
CA TYR A 319 6.72 18.91 14.05
C TYR A 319 5.93 18.46 15.28
N LEU A 320 5.84 17.14 15.50
CA LEU A 320 5.13 16.56 16.65
C LEU A 320 5.76 16.97 17.98
N ASP A 321 7.09 16.95 18.10
CA ASP A 321 7.82 17.36 19.31
C ASP A 321 7.58 18.84 19.66
N ASN A 322 7.40 19.69 18.64
CA ASN A 322 7.06 21.11 18.85
C ASN A 322 5.67 21.29 19.46
N ARG A 323 4.69 20.47 19.04
CA ARG A 323 3.32 20.52 19.55
C ARG A 323 3.20 19.87 20.92
N GLN A 324 3.85 18.72 21.10
CA GLN A 324 3.90 17.99 22.36
C GLN A 324 5.25 17.28 22.50
N LYS A 325 5.99 17.62 23.57
CA LYS A 325 7.33 17.10 23.79
C LYS A 325 7.35 15.59 23.81
N LEU A 326 8.12 15.00 22.91
CA LEU A 326 8.33 13.57 22.81
C LEU A 326 9.43 13.13 23.77
N ALA A 327 9.32 11.90 24.28
CA ALA A 327 10.36 11.31 25.10
C ALA A 327 11.63 11.11 24.27
N ARG A 328 12.78 11.57 24.78
CA ARG A 328 14.07 11.33 24.13
C ARG A 328 14.51 9.90 24.40
N THR A 329 14.80 9.18 23.33
CA THR A 329 15.21 7.77 23.38
C THR A 329 16.60 7.54 22.78
N ASN A 330 17.18 6.40 23.12
CA ASN A 330 18.44 5.92 22.55
C ASN A 330 18.23 4.49 22.01
N PRO A 331 18.25 4.27 20.69
CA PRO A 331 18.54 5.27 19.65
C PRO A 331 17.43 6.31 19.51
N ARG A 332 17.78 7.45 18.92
CA ARG A 332 16.77 8.45 18.59
C ARG A 332 15.84 7.90 17.50
N LEU A 333 14.54 8.11 17.67
CA LEU A 333 13.53 7.57 16.75
C LEU A 333 13.69 8.09 15.32
N ASP A 334 14.11 9.34 15.13
CA ASP A 334 14.36 9.94 13.81
C ASP A 334 15.50 9.24 13.06
N LEU A 335 16.54 8.78 13.77
CA LEU A 335 17.62 7.98 13.18
C LEU A 335 17.17 6.56 12.86
N PHE A 336 16.37 5.95 13.73
CA PHE A 336 15.82 4.62 13.50
C PHE A 336 14.92 4.60 12.25
N LEU A 337 14.04 5.60 12.10
CA LEU A 337 13.15 5.71 10.95
C LEU A 337 13.78 6.32 9.69
N SER A 338 15.10 6.54 9.69
CA SER A 338 15.79 7.06 8.51
C SER A 338 16.32 5.92 7.64
N LYS A 339 16.29 6.11 6.31
CA LYS A 339 16.80 5.11 5.37
C LYS A 339 18.26 4.77 5.67
N PRO A 340 18.68 3.50 5.47
CA PRO A 340 20.06 3.10 5.74
C PRO A 340 21.05 3.97 4.99
N TYR A 341 22.07 4.47 5.70
CA TYR A 341 23.14 5.33 5.20
C TYR A 341 22.70 6.68 4.59
N SER A 342 21.44 7.10 4.76
CA SER A 342 20.98 8.42 4.30
C SER A 342 21.40 9.56 5.22
N THR A 343 21.55 9.30 6.52
CA THR A 343 21.94 10.30 7.52
C THR A 343 23.05 9.75 8.43
N PRO A 344 23.95 10.60 8.94
CA PRO A 344 24.99 10.15 9.86
C PRO A 344 24.39 9.46 11.10
N GLY A 345 24.67 8.18 11.25
CA GLY A 345 24.15 7.35 12.35
C GLY A 345 22.91 6.52 11.99
N SER A 346 22.36 6.66 10.79
CA SER A 346 21.38 5.69 10.27
C SER A 346 22.05 4.36 9.97
N ARG A 347 21.29 3.27 10.17
CA ARG A 347 21.78 1.90 10.17
C ARG A 347 20.81 0.98 9.46
N THR A 348 21.30 -0.16 9.00
CA THR A 348 20.43 -1.21 8.46
C THR A 348 19.69 -1.94 9.60
N GLY A 349 18.66 -2.71 9.27
CA GLY A 349 17.83 -3.40 10.26
C GLY A 349 18.62 -4.38 11.14
N LYS A 350 19.59 -5.09 10.57
CA LYS A 350 20.45 -6.05 11.27
C LYS A 350 21.51 -5.41 12.17
N GLU A 351 21.85 -4.14 11.92
CA GLU A 351 22.83 -3.36 12.69
C GLU A 351 22.21 -2.75 13.97
N TRP A 352 20.88 -2.70 14.05
CA TRP A 352 20.16 -2.34 15.27
C TRP A 352 20.10 -3.52 16.25
N SER A 353 20.38 -3.25 17.53
CA SER A 353 20.20 -4.25 18.59
C SER A 353 18.71 -4.52 18.83
N TYR A 354 18.41 -5.68 19.44
CA TYR A 354 17.04 -6.01 19.84
C TYR A 354 16.43 -4.94 20.77
N GLU A 355 17.22 -4.45 21.74
CA GLU A 355 16.81 -3.38 22.65
C GLU A 355 16.55 -2.04 21.93
N ALA A 356 17.35 -1.73 20.91
CA ALA A 356 17.16 -0.54 20.08
C ALA A 356 15.82 -0.60 19.33
N TRP A 357 15.52 -1.75 18.72
CA TRP A 357 14.22 -2.03 18.11
C TRP A 357 13.07 -1.88 19.11
N GLN A 358 13.20 -2.49 20.30
CA GLN A 358 12.19 -2.39 21.33
C GLN A 358 11.93 -0.95 21.78
N THR A 359 13.00 -0.20 22.01
CA THR A 359 12.91 1.20 22.42
C THR A 359 12.24 2.05 21.34
N ALA A 360 12.60 1.86 20.07
CA ALA A 360 12.01 2.58 18.96
C ALA A 360 10.51 2.27 18.80
N LEU A 361 10.12 0.98 18.84
CA LEU A 361 8.72 0.56 18.73
C LEU A 361 7.88 1.03 19.94
N GLN A 362 8.42 0.97 21.16
CA GLN A 362 7.74 1.54 22.33
C GLN A 362 7.56 3.05 22.21
N THR A 363 8.53 3.76 21.63
CA THR A 363 8.39 5.20 21.39
C THR A 363 7.29 5.48 20.36
N LEU A 364 7.22 4.69 19.29
CA LEU A 364 6.14 4.78 18.30
C LEU A 364 4.76 4.48 18.91
N GLY A 365 4.65 3.43 19.72
CA GLY A 365 3.42 3.11 20.45
C GLY A 365 3.01 4.25 21.38
N GLY A 366 3.97 4.85 22.10
CA GLY A 366 3.73 6.02 22.94
C GLY A 366 3.26 7.25 22.15
N ILE A 367 3.75 7.46 20.91
CA ILE A 367 3.22 8.48 20.00
C ILE A 367 1.77 8.16 19.64
N GLY A 368 1.47 6.89 19.30
CA GLY A 368 0.12 6.41 19.04
C GLY A 368 -0.83 6.72 20.20
N GLU A 369 -0.50 6.29 21.40
CA GLU A 369 -1.28 6.55 22.63
C GLU A 369 -1.46 8.04 22.92
N THR A 370 -0.38 8.82 22.80
CA THR A 370 -0.38 10.26 23.11
C THR A 370 -1.36 11.02 22.22
N TRP A 371 -1.41 10.67 20.93
CA TRP A 371 -2.27 11.32 19.94
C TRP A 371 -3.58 10.57 19.67
N LYS A 372 -3.84 9.50 20.44
CA LYS A 372 -5.00 8.60 20.30
C LYS A 372 -5.11 7.95 18.91
N GLU A 373 -3.97 7.61 18.32
CA GLU A 373 -3.89 6.87 17.06
C GLU A 373 -3.84 5.37 17.30
N GLU A 374 -5.02 4.76 17.37
CA GLU A 374 -5.17 3.31 17.49
C GLU A 374 -4.45 2.58 16.36
N GLY A 375 -4.51 3.08 15.11
CA GLY A 375 -3.81 2.48 13.97
C GLY A 375 -2.28 2.37 14.17
N ILE A 376 -1.63 3.41 14.73
CA ILE A 376 -0.19 3.37 15.02
C ILE A 376 0.09 2.32 16.11
N THR A 377 -0.72 2.29 17.17
CA THR A 377 -0.55 1.36 18.28
C THR A 377 -0.73 -0.09 17.85
N GLU A 378 -1.78 -0.40 17.08
CA GLU A 378 -2.03 -1.73 16.52
C GLU A 378 -0.89 -2.19 15.61
N ASP A 379 -0.39 -1.31 14.74
CA ASP A 379 0.72 -1.64 13.84
C ASP A 379 2.02 -1.89 14.58
N VAL A 380 2.28 -1.14 15.65
CA VAL A 380 3.42 -1.39 16.52
C VAL A 380 3.33 -2.79 17.14
N GLU A 381 2.16 -3.21 17.62
CA GLU A 381 1.97 -4.56 18.18
C GLU A 381 2.26 -5.65 17.15
N GLN A 382 1.79 -5.48 15.91
CA GLN A 382 2.07 -6.43 14.82
C GLN A 382 3.56 -6.51 14.49
N VAL A 383 4.24 -5.36 14.37
CA VAL A 383 5.68 -5.33 14.10
C VAL A 383 6.48 -5.95 15.25
N VAL A 384 6.04 -5.80 16.49
CA VAL A 384 6.66 -6.48 17.64
C VAL A 384 6.62 -8.01 17.47
N LEU A 385 5.53 -8.58 16.95
CA LEU A 385 5.46 -10.01 16.63
C LEU A 385 6.50 -10.40 15.59
N HIS A 386 6.53 -9.72 14.44
CA HIS A 386 7.50 -9.99 13.37
C HIS A 386 8.96 -9.81 13.82
N ARG A 387 9.25 -8.77 14.59
CA ARG A 387 10.57 -8.56 15.20
C ARG A 387 10.95 -9.73 16.09
N ASN A 388 10.06 -10.17 16.99
CA ASN A 388 10.34 -11.31 17.87
C ASN A 388 10.62 -12.59 17.09
N LEU A 389 9.94 -12.79 15.97
CA LEU A 389 10.16 -13.92 15.10
C LEU A 389 11.54 -13.86 14.41
N VAL A 390 11.90 -12.71 13.85
CA VAL A 390 13.20 -12.49 13.16
C VAL A 390 14.38 -12.56 14.13
N PHE A 391 14.27 -11.95 15.32
CA PHE A 391 15.37 -11.90 16.29
C PHE A 391 15.40 -13.09 17.25
N GLY A 392 14.26 -13.69 17.60
CA GLY A 392 14.17 -14.84 18.50
C GLY A 392 14.93 -16.06 17.95
N ARG A 393 14.91 -16.26 16.63
CA ARG A 393 15.72 -17.30 15.98
C ARG A 393 17.21 -16.99 15.94
N ARG A 394 17.63 -15.71 15.94
CA ARG A 394 19.06 -15.37 15.98
C ARG A 394 19.70 -15.79 17.30
N VAL A 395 18.95 -15.74 18.39
CA VAL A 395 19.41 -16.24 19.70
C VAL A 395 19.52 -17.76 19.67
N ALA A 396 18.50 -18.46 19.17
CA ALA A 396 18.50 -19.92 19.09
C ALA A 396 19.51 -20.50 18.08
N ALA A 397 19.86 -19.77 17.02
CA ALA A 397 20.87 -20.19 16.04
C ALA A 397 22.31 -19.86 16.46
N ALA A 398 22.49 -19.04 17.51
CA ALA A 398 23.80 -18.70 18.07
C ALA A 398 24.19 -19.59 19.26
N GLU A 399 23.23 -20.37 19.79
CA GLU A 399 23.42 -21.45 20.76
C GLU A 399 23.68 -22.78 20.04
#